data_AF-A0AAU3PVM9-F1
#
_entry.id   AF-A0AAU3PVM9-F1
#
_cell.length_a   1.000
_cell.length_b   1.000
_cell.length_c   1.000
_cell.angle_alpha   90.00
_cell.angle_beta   90.00
_cell.angle_gamma   90.00
#
_symmetry.space_group_name_H-M   'P 1'
#
loop_
_entity.id
_entity.type
_entity.pdbx_description
1 polymer ?
#
loop_
_entity_poly.entity_id
_entity_poly.type
_entity_poly.pdbx_seq_one_letter_code
_entity_poly.pdbx_strand_id
1 'polypeptide(L)'
;MTGIVRSGTVLLWRKCTYRAAVSNSRVIVVGKPDHTDTARGEVWAWEHPEEWIQAYYVRDQQVSADDGRRIRETTDRPYFPDDWNAAITWEQGTVDLVTESGYFENSFDADESFDRRFEKVAAESVTAPYRTQEAQ
;
A
#
# COMPACT_ATOMS: atom_id res chain seq x y z
N MET A 1 -20.06 39.71 -0.41
CA MET A 1 -18.68 39.27 -0.72
C MET A 1 -18.53 37.88 -0.16
N THR A 2 -18.58 36.87 -1.01
CA THR A 2 -18.56 35.46 -0.59
C THR A 2 -17.25 34.88 -1.08
N GLY A 3 -16.28 34.71 -0.17
CA GLY A 3 -14.95 34.18 -0.47
C GLY A 3 -14.93 32.67 -0.25
N ILE A 4 -14.86 31.92 -1.35
CA ILE A 4 -14.63 30.47 -1.39
C ILE A 4 -13.14 30.24 -1.10
N VAL A 5 -12.81 29.67 0.06
CA VAL A 5 -11.44 29.23 0.37
C VAL A 5 -11.17 27.90 -0.34
N ARG A 6 -10.12 27.89 -1.15
CA ARG A 6 -9.76 26.80 -2.06
C ARG A 6 -9.26 25.57 -1.31
N SER A 7 -9.93 24.44 -1.56
CA SER A 7 -9.54 23.08 -1.19
C SER A 7 -8.25 22.66 -1.93
N GLY A 8 -7.08 22.92 -1.32
CA GLY A 8 -5.77 22.54 -1.85
C GLY A 8 -5.04 21.44 -1.07
N THR A 9 -5.39 21.24 0.21
CA THR A 9 -4.61 20.40 1.14
C THR A 9 -4.95 18.91 1.04
N VAL A 10 -6.15 18.56 0.59
CA VAL A 10 -6.63 17.16 0.48
C VAL A 10 -5.87 16.34 -0.58
N LEU A 11 -5.22 17.00 -1.56
CA LEU A 11 -4.59 16.32 -2.70
C LEU A 11 -3.19 15.76 -2.41
N LEU A 12 -2.46 16.30 -1.42
CA LEU A 12 -1.10 15.81 -1.14
C LEU A 12 -1.12 14.50 -0.34
N TRP A 13 -2.11 14.32 0.53
CA TRP A 13 -2.24 13.13 1.37
C TRP A 13 -2.66 11.87 0.60
N ARG A 14 -3.25 12.00 -0.58
CA ARG A 14 -3.46 10.87 -1.50
C ARG A 14 -2.17 10.27 -2.05
N LYS A 15 -0.99 10.89 -1.90
CA LYS A 15 0.26 10.31 -2.43
C LYS A 15 1.07 9.54 -1.38
N CYS A 16 0.94 9.85 -0.10
CA CYS A 16 1.77 9.23 0.93
C CYS A 16 1.21 7.90 1.45
N THR A 17 -0.11 7.77 1.63
CA THR A 17 -0.77 6.48 1.96
C THR A 17 -0.87 5.53 0.75
N TYR A 18 -0.80 6.06 -0.47
CA TYR A 18 -0.81 5.26 -1.69
C TYR A 18 0.48 4.45 -1.94
N ARG A 19 1.58 4.73 -1.23
CA ARG A 19 2.79 3.91 -1.32
C ARG A 19 2.64 2.56 -0.62
N ALA A 20 1.68 2.43 0.28
CA ALA A 20 1.25 1.15 0.86
C ALA A 20 -0.02 0.58 0.18
N ALA A 21 -0.86 1.42 -0.44
CA ALA A 21 -2.17 0.96 -0.94
C ALA A 21 -2.28 0.74 -2.47
N VAL A 22 -1.55 1.47 -3.33
CA VAL A 22 -1.69 1.29 -4.80
C VAL A 22 -0.43 1.73 -5.55
N SER A 23 0.67 0.97 -5.44
CA SER A 23 1.80 1.14 -6.36
C SER A 23 1.52 0.45 -7.70
N ASN A 24 0.94 1.23 -8.62
CA ASN A 24 0.97 1.06 -10.07
C ASN A 24 0.23 -0.16 -10.67
N SER A 25 -1.10 -0.05 -10.75
CA SER A 25 -2.05 -1.01 -11.36
C SER A 25 -1.91 -1.26 -12.87
N ARG A 26 -0.75 -0.98 -13.47
CA ARG A 26 -0.45 -1.32 -14.88
C ARG A 26 0.42 -2.57 -15.04
N VAL A 27 1.15 -2.98 -14.00
CA VAL A 27 2.02 -4.17 -14.05
C VAL A 27 1.45 -5.38 -13.32
N ILE A 28 0.43 -5.20 -12.49
CA ILE A 28 -0.28 -6.30 -11.79
C ILE A 28 -0.94 -7.29 -12.76
N VAL A 29 -1.00 -6.97 -14.05
CA VAL A 29 -1.95 -7.61 -14.95
C VAL A 29 -1.32 -8.09 -16.25
N VAL A 30 -0.60 -9.21 -16.16
CA VAL A 30 -0.69 -10.22 -17.22
C VAL A 30 -2.09 -10.86 -17.09
N GLY A 31 -3.14 -10.15 -17.55
CA GLY A 31 -4.55 -10.63 -17.67
C GLY A 31 -5.60 -9.99 -16.73
N LYS A 32 -6.33 -8.94 -17.18
CA LYS A 32 -7.43 -8.23 -16.43
C LYS A 32 -8.69 -9.14 -16.40
N PRO A 33 -9.77 -8.93 -15.57
CA PRO A 33 -10.11 -7.83 -14.64
C PRO A 33 -10.77 -8.22 -13.26
N ASP A 34 -10.48 -7.51 -12.17
CA ASP A 34 -11.44 -6.89 -11.22
C ASP A 34 -10.68 -6.33 -9.98
N HIS A 35 -11.37 -5.59 -9.12
CA HIS A 35 -10.80 -4.82 -8.01
C HIS A 35 -10.35 -5.67 -6.82
N THR A 36 -10.48 -7.01 -6.90
CA THR A 36 -10.10 -7.96 -5.84
C THR A 36 -8.73 -8.59 -6.06
N ASP A 37 -8.00 -8.14 -7.09
CA ASP A 37 -6.81 -8.81 -7.63
C ASP A 37 -5.47 -8.30 -7.10
N THR A 38 -5.45 -7.30 -6.22
CA THR A 38 -4.19 -6.69 -5.76
C THR A 38 -3.42 -7.60 -4.81
N ALA A 39 -4.07 -8.15 -3.78
CA ALA A 39 -3.41 -9.03 -2.81
C ALA A 39 -2.88 -10.32 -3.47
N ARG A 40 -3.67 -10.92 -4.38
CA ARG A 40 -3.21 -12.05 -5.20
C ARG A 40 -2.06 -11.66 -6.14
N GLY A 41 -2.10 -10.48 -6.73
CA GLY A 41 -1.01 -9.96 -7.56
C GLY A 41 0.29 -9.74 -6.78
N GLU A 42 0.21 -9.26 -5.54
CA GLU A 42 1.37 -9.10 -4.66
C GLU A 42 1.94 -10.46 -4.23
N VAL A 43 1.09 -11.44 -3.93
CA VAL A 43 1.51 -12.84 -3.70
C VAL A 43 2.21 -13.40 -4.93
N TRP A 44 1.64 -13.23 -6.13
CA TRP A 44 2.27 -13.70 -7.36
C TRP A 44 3.64 -13.02 -7.59
N ALA A 45 3.72 -11.71 -7.43
CA ALA A 45 4.99 -10.98 -7.54
C ALA A 45 6.03 -11.46 -6.52
N TRP A 46 5.57 -11.90 -5.34
CA TRP A 46 6.43 -12.52 -4.34
C TRP A 46 6.93 -13.91 -4.77
N GLU A 47 6.07 -14.73 -5.35
CA GLU A 47 6.40 -16.11 -5.75
C GLU A 47 7.15 -16.18 -7.10
N HIS A 48 7.08 -15.13 -7.92
CA HIS A 48 7.69 -15.02 -9.25
C HIS A 48 8.67 -13.83 -9.35
N PRO A 49 9.76 -13.83 -8.55
CA PRO A 49 10.59 -12.65 -8.37
C PRO A 49 11.31 -12.19 -9.65
N GLU A 50 11.82 -13.11 -10.48
CA GLU A 50 12.54 -12.71 -11.69
C GLU A 50 11.57 -12.20 -12.77
N GLU A 51 10.40 -12.84 -12.95
CA GLU A 51 9.38 -12.31 -13.85
C GLU A 51 8.90 -10.92 -13.39
N TRP A 52 8.70 -10.73 -12.09
CA TRP A 52 8.35 -9.44 -11.53
C TRP A 52 9.44 -8.39 -11.75
N ILE A 53 10.72 -8.73 -11.53
CA ILE A 53 11.85 -7.82 -11.74
C ILE A 53 11.90 -7.37 -13.20
N GLN A 54 11.79 -8.30 -14.15
CA GLN A 54 11.82 -7.95 -15.57
C GLN A 54 10.61 -7.09 -15.97
N ALA A 55 9.41 -7.45 -15.50
CA ALA A 55 8.17 -6.78 -15.89
C ALA A 55 8.00 -5.39 -15.26
N TYR A 56 8.34 -5.25 -13.98
CA TYR A 56 8.15 -4.03 -13.20
C TYR A 56 9.42 -3.20 -13.13
N TYR A 57 10.49 -3.71 -12.51
CA TYR A 57 11.69 -2.90 -12.30
C TYR A 57 12.37 -2.54 -13.63
N VAL A 58 12.61 -3.51 -14.50
CA VAL A 58 13.33 -3.26 -15.76
C VAL A 58 12.44 -2.56 -16.78
N ARG A 59 11.35 -3.19 -17.19
CA ARG A 59 10.53 -2.68 -18.30
C ARG A 59 9.75 -1.42 -17.92
N ASP A 60 9.10 -1.38 -16.77
CA ASP A 60 8.19 -0.27 -16.41
C ASP A 60 8.91 0.87 -15.69
N GLN A 61 9.74 0.54 -14.68
CA GLN A 61 10.44 1.53 -13.86
C GLN A 61 11.81 1.92 -14.42
N GLN A 62 12.29 1.28 -15.49
CA GLN A 62 13.59 1.54 -16.13
C GLN A 62 14.78 1.43 -15.15
N VAL A 63 14.65 0.55 -14.15
CA VAL A 63 15.68 0.19 -13.17
C VAL A 63 16.50 -0.99 -13.72
N SER A 64 17.78 -1.09 -13.38
CA SER A 64 18.59 -2.24 -13.81
C SER A 64 18.08 -3.55 -13.18
N ALA A 65 18.30 -4.69 -13.84
CA ALA A 65 17.92 -5.98 -13.28
C ALA A 65 18.66 -6.26 -11.95
N ASP A 66 19.93 -5.86 -11.86
CA ASP A 66 20.73 -6.03 -10.65
C ASP A 66 20.17 -5.20 -9.49
N ASP A 67 19.75 -3.97 -9.75
CA ASP A 67 19.12 -3.12 -8.73
C ASP A 67 17.74 -3.66 -8.34
N GLY A 68 16.99 -4.21 -9.30
CA GLY A 68 15.74 -4.91 -9.02
C GLY A 68 15.93 -6.11 -8.09
N ARG A 69 16.99 -6.89 -8.26
CA ARG A 69 17.34 -8.00 -7.34
C ARG A 69 17.74 -7.48 -5.97
N ARG A 70 18.55 -6.42 -5.88
CA ARG A 70 18.92 -5.80 -4.60
C ARG A 70 17.69 -5.31 -3.83
N ILE A 71 16.73 -4.67 -4.50
CA ILE A 71 15.46 -4.26 -3.87
C ILE A 71 14.69 -5.49 -3.39
N ARG A 72 14.65 -6.55 -4.20
CA ARG A 72 13.94 -7.78 -3.89
C ARG A 72 14.49 -8.47 -2.63
N GLU A 73 15.81 -8.50 -2.46
CA GLU A 73 16.48 -9.07 -1.30
C GLU A 73 16.14 -8.37 0.01
N THR A 74 15.77 -7.09 -0.03
CA THR A 74 15.39 -6.29 1.15
C THR A 74 13.88 -6.17 1.34
N THR A 75 13.08 -6.83 0.49
CA THR A 75 11.61 -6.75 0.56
C THR A 75 11.09 -7.90 1.42
N ASP A 76 10.24 -7.61 2.39
CA ASP A 76 9.57 -8.61 3.21
C ASP A 76 8.45 -9.34 2.46
N ARG A 77 8.14 -10.56 2.92
CA ARG A 77 6.99 -11.30 2.40
C ARG A 77 5.71 -10.49 2.65
N PRO A 78 4.82 -10.35 1.65
CA PRO A 78 3.56 -9.64 1.87
C PRO A 78 2.74 -10.34 2.96
N TYR A 79 2.05 -9.54 3.75
CA TYR A 79 1.21 -9.99 4.85
C TYR A 79 -0.12 -9.25 4.81
N PHE A 80 -1.22 -10.00 4.84
CA PHE A 80 -2.58 -9.49 4.75
C PHE A 80 -3.34 -9.90 6.01
N PRO A 81 -3.36 -9.04 7.06
CA PRO A 81 -4.11 -9.31 8.27
C PRO A 81 -5.63 -9.29 8.00
N ASP A 82 -6.39 -10.04 8.80
CA ASP A 82 -7.85 -10.05 8.80
C ASP A 82 -8.48 -8.98 9.71
N ASP A 83 -7.65 -8.18 10.36
CA ASP A 83 -7.98 -7.05 11.23
C ASP A 83 -6.99 -5.90 11.02
N TRP A 84 -7.48 -4.65 10.95
CA TRP A 84 -6.65 -3.48 10.67
C TRP A 84 -6.23 -2.67 11.90
N ASN A 85 -6.51 -3.12 13.12
CA ASN A 85 -6.27 -2.30 14.32
C ASN A 85 -4.80 -1.93 14.50
N ALA A 86 -3.88 -2.83 14.17
CA ALA A 86 -2.44 -2.55 14.22
C ALA A 86 -2.04 -1.48 13.19
N ALA A 87 -2.57 -1.56 11.96
CA ALA A 87 -2.30 -0.58 10.91
C ALA A 87 -2.86 0.81 11.27
N ILE A 88 -4.05 0.86 11.86
CA ILE A 88 -4.68 2.11 12.30
C ILE A 88 -3.95 2.74 13.47
N THR A 89 -3.47 1.93 14.42
CA THR A 89 -2.62 2.42 15.52
C THR A 89 -1.33 3.05 14.97
N TRP A 90 -0.71 2.41 13.96
CA TRP A 90 0.48 2.95 13.31
C TRP A 90 0.19 4.23 12.52
N GLU A 91 -0.93 4.27 11.80
CA GLU A 91 -1.36 5.45 11.04
C GLU A 91 -1.66 6.63 11.97
N GLN A 92 -2.29 6.39 13.13
CA GLN A 92 -2.52 7.42 14.15
C GLN A 92 -1.21 8.05 14.60
N GLY A 93 -0.17 7.23 14.84
CA GLY A 93 1.16 7.74 15.16
C GLY A 93 1.74 8.62 14.05
N THR A 94 1.44 8.32 12.79
CA THR A 94 1.82 9.17 11.65
C THR A 94 1.03 10.47 11.61
N VAL A 95 -0.29 10.43 11.84
CA VAL A 95 -1.14 11.64 11.94
C VAL A 95 -0.63 12.56 13.04
N ASP A 96 -0.31 12.00 14.20
CA ASP A 96 0.20 12.75 15.35
C ASP A 96 1.56 13.37 15.04
N LEU A 97 2.51 12.60 14.50
CA LEU A 97 3.84 13.09 14.13
C LEU A 97 3.77 14.23 13.09
N VAL A 98 2.90 14.09 12.08
CA VAL A 98 2.72 15.11 11.04
C VAL A 98 2.04 16.36 11.62
N THR A 99 1.11 16.19 12.56
CA THR A 99 0.49 17.31 13.29
C THR A 99 1.53 18.07 14.12
N GLU A 100 2.39 17.36 14.85
CA GLU A 100 3.47 17.96 15.64
C GLU A 100 4.44 18.78 14.78
N SER A 101 4.62 18.41 13.51
CA SER A 101 5.42 19.19 12.55
C SER A 101 4.76 20.49 12.06
N GLY A 102 3.50 20.73 12.43
CA GLY A 102 2.69 21.89 12.04
C GLY A 102 2.05 21.79 10.65
N TYR A 103 2.06 20.61 10.02
CA TYR A 103 1.44 20.41 8.71
C TYR A 103 -0.09 20.29 8.78
N PHE A 104 -0.59 19.71 9.88
CA PHE A 104 -2.01 19.69 10.20
C PHE A 104 -2.32 20.69 11.30
N GLU A 105 -3.45 21.37 11.16
CA GLU A 105 -3.93 22.29 12.20
C GLU A 105 -4.27 21.53 13.48
N ASN A 106 -4.82 20.31 13.37
CA ASN A 106 -5.17 19.44 14.48
C ASN A 106 -4.95 17.97 14.10
N SER A 107 -4.67 17.14 15.10
CA SER A 107 -4.73 15.68 14.95
C SER A 107 -6.18 15.24 14.76
N PHE A 108 -6.37 14.13 14.05
CA PHE A 108 -7.66 13.53 13.76
C PHE A 108 -7.58 12.02 13.93
N ASP A 109 -8.75 11.38 14.06
CA ASP A 109 -8.84 9.93 14.24
C ASP A 109 -8.52 9.22 12.92
N ALA A 110 -7.45 8.42 12.92
CA ALA A 110 -7.03 7.65 11.77
C ALA A 110 -8.07 6.61 11.36
N ASP A 111 -8.87 6.05 12.28
CA ASP A 111 -9.88 5.01 11.98
C ASP A 111 -10.93 5.53 10.98
N GLU A 112 -11.27 6.81 11.01
CA GLU A 112 -12.20 7.43 10.06
C GLU A 112 -11.70 7.39 8.61
N SER A 113 -10.39 7.20 8.40
CA SER A 113 -9.80 7.06 7.06
C SER A 113 -9.88 5.62 6.52
N PHE A 114 -10.29 4.64 7.32
CA PHE A 114 -10.38 3.23 6.94
C PHE A 114 -11.83 2.81 6.73
N ASP A 115 -12.15 2.33 5.52
CA ASP A 115 -13.43 1.71 5.25
C ASP A 115 -13.40 0.23 5.66
N ARG A 116 -13.75 -0.03 6.93
CA ARG A 116 -13.76 -1.37 7.54
C ARG A 116 -14.64 -2.39 6.81
N ARG A 117 -15.54 -1.97 5.90
CA ARG A 117 -16.33 -2.90 5.09
C ARG A 117 -15.47 -3.78 4.20
N PHE A 118 -14.24 -3.36 3.89
CA PHE A 118 -13.30 -4.10 3.04
C PHE A 118 -12.19 -4.81 3.83
N GLU A 119 -12.22 -4.76 5.17
CA GLU A 119 -11.14 -5.21 6.05
C GLU A 119 -10.65 -6.63 5.73
N LYS A 120 -11.59 -7.53 5.44
CA LYS A 120 -11.30 -8.96 5.24
C LYS A 120 -11.02 -9.35 3.80
N VAL A 121 -11.33 -8.48 2.83
CA VAL A 121 -11.34 -8.84 1.41
C VAL A 121 -9.96 -9.29 0.92
N ALA A 122 -8.90 -8.60 1.35
CA ALA A 122 -7.53 -8.95 0.96
C ALA A 122 -7.09 -10.29 1.59
N ALA A 123 -7.28 -10.45 2.90
CA ALA A 123 -6.93 -11.67 3.62
C ALA A 123 -7.67 -12.90 3.04
N GLU A 124 -8.98 -12.78 2.78
CA GLU A 124 -9.79 -13.85 2.20
C GLU A 124 -9.32 -14.28 0.80
N SER A 125 -8.69 -13.38 0.05
CA SER A 125 -8.24 -13.63 -1.32
C SER A 125 -6.92 -14.41 -1.45
N VAL A 126 -6.14 -14.53 -0.36
CA VAL A 126 -4.80 -15.16 -0.36
C VAL A 126 -4.78 -16.45 0.44
N THR A 127 -3.75 -17.29 0.26
CA THR A 127 -3.58 -18.53 1.03
C THR A 127 -3.11 -18.28 2.47
N ALA A 128 -3.33 -19.25 3.36
CA ALA A 128 -3.02 -19.14 4.79
C ALA A 128 -1.61 -18.60 5.14
N PRO A 129 -0.51 -18.95 4.43
CA PRO A 129 0.81 -18.40 4.73
C PRO A 129 0.91 -16.87 4.67
N TYR A 130 0.05 -16.22 3.88
CA TYR A 130 0.04 -14.76 3.72
C TYR A 130 -0.91 -14.06 4.70
N ARG A 131 -1.62 -14.80 5.56
CA ARG A 131 -2.53 -14.27 6.60
C ARG A 131 -1.94 -14.32 8.00
N THR A 132 -0.73 -14.86 8.15
CA THR A 132 -0.04 -14.98 9.43
C THR A 132 1.22 -14.14 9.38
N GLN A 133 1.40 -13.27 10.37
CA GLN A 133 2.64 -12.53 10.52
C GLN A 133 3.74 -13.50 10.94
N GLU A 134 4.76 -13.68 10.09
CA GLU A 134 5.96 -14.39 10.51
C GLU A 134 6.75 -13.50 11.47
N ALA A 135 7.23 -14.09 12.56
CA ALA A 135 8.21 -13.43 13.40
C ALA A 135 9.52 -13.31 12.61
N GLN A 136 9.99 -12.08 12.44
CA GLN A 136 11.29 -11.77 11.86
C GLN A 136 12.42 -12.10 12.83
#